data_AF-A0A969YWF0-F1
#
_entry.id   AF-A0A969YWF0-F1
#
_cell.length_a   1.000
_cell.length_b   1.000
_cell.length_c   1.000
_cell.angle_alpha   90.00
_cell.angle_beta   90.00
_cell.angle_gamma   90.00
#
_symmetry.space_group_name_H-M   'P 1'
#
loop_
_entity.id
_entity.type
_entity.pdbx_description
1 polymer ?
#
loop_
_entity_poly.entity_id
_entity_poly.type
_entity_poly.pdbx_seq_one_letter_code
_entity_poly.pdbx_strand_id
1 'polypeptide(L)' 'MPFLFKGDFRVNNTIIGGVQYVTFSFFDGDKIIFDKVGDLIQQSFQAAEADKIPNEKSENHVAIETD' A
#
# COMPACT_ATOMS: atom_id res chain seq x y z
N MET A 1 9.44 -4.22 -12.77
CA MET A 1 8.38 -4.93 -12.01
C MET A 1 7.10 -4.82 -12.84
N PRO A 2 6.58 -5.86 -13.49
CA PRO A 2 5.36 -5.70 -14.26
C PRO A 2 4.18 -5.72 -13.28
N PHE A 3 3.53 -4.57 -13.14
CA PHE A 3 2.22 -4.46 -12.51
C PHE A 3 1.20 -5.29 -13.31
N LEU A 4 0.20 -5.87 -12.66
CA LEU A 4 -0.85 -6.63 -13.35
C LEU A 4 -1.89 -5.66 -13.93
N PHE A 5 -2.13 -5.76 -15.24
CA PHE A 5 -3.10 -5.00 -16.01
C PHE A 5 -4.32 -5.84 -16.36
N LYS A 6 -5.45 -5.19 -16.67
CA LYS A 6 -6.67 -5.89 -17.08
C LYS A 6 -6.41 -6.76 -18.31
N GLY A 7 -6.76 -8.04 -18.21
CA GLY A 7 -6.50 -9.02 -19.26
C GLY A 7 -5.14 -9.73 -19.15
N ASP A 8 -4.30 -9.34 -18.18
CA ASP A 8 -3.08 -10.10 -17.88
C ASP A 8 -3.41 -11.46 -17.27
N PHE A 9 -2.56 -12.42 -17.57
CA PHE A 9 -2.58 -13.72 -16.93
C PHE A 9 -1.17 -14.18 -16.57
N ARG A 10 -1.09 -15.06 -15.58
CA ARG A 10 0.14 -15.77 -15.22
C ARG A 10 -0.06 -17.26 -15.41
N VAL A 11 0.98 -17.89 -15.94
CA VAL A 11 1.05 -19.34 -16.04
C VAL A 11 2.12 -19.82 -15.07
N ASN A 12 1.74 -20.78 -14.23
CA ASN A 12 2.68 -21.51 -13.39
C ASN A 12 2.66 -22.98 -13.78
N ASN A 13 3.84 -23.58 -13.91
CA ASN A 13 4.00 -24.99 -14.27
C ASN A 13 4.82 -25.67 -13.16
N THR A 14 4.31 -26.79 -12.65
CA THR A 14 5.01 -27.59 -11.65
C THR A 14 4.80 -29.08 -11.92
N ILE A 15 5.78 -29.91 -11.54
CA ILE A 15 5.68 -31.36 -11.61
C ILE A 15 5.63 -31.91 -10.19
N ILE A 16 4.59 -32.66 -9.88
CA ILE A 16 4.41 -33.31 -8.57
C ILE A 16 4.22 -34.80 -8.83
N GLY A 17 5.13 -35.63 -8.30
CA GLY A 17 5.06 -37.09 -8.48
C GLY A 17 5.13 -37.55 -9.94
N GLY A 18 5.81 -36.81 -10.82
CA GLY A 18 5.89 -37.11 -12.25
C GLY A 18 4.68 -36.64 -13.07
N VAL A 19 3.64 -36.09 -12.44
CA VAL A 19 2.48 -35.50 -13.11
C VAL A 19 2.69 -34.00 -13.28
N GLN A 20 2.42 -33.48 -14.48
CA GLN A 20 2.49 -32.05 -14.78
C GLN A 20 1.21 -31.33 -14.39
N TYR A 21 1.35 -30.27 -13.62
CA TYR A 21 0.29 -29.36 -13.22
C TYR A 21 0.55 -27.98 -13.81
N VAL A 22 -0.43 -27.47 -14.56
CA VAL A 22 -0.38 -26.14 -15.16
C VAL A 22 -1.52 -25.30 -14.57
N THR A 23 -1.16 -24.21 -13.92
CA THR A 23 -2.11 -23.27 -13.31
C THR A 23 -2.13 -21.97 -14.10
N PHE A 24 -3.33 -21.55 -14.49
CA PHE A 24 -3.58 -20.24 -15.10
C PHE A 24 -4.25 -19.33 -14.07
N SER A 25 -3.70 -18.13 -13.88
CA SER A 25 -4.26 -17.10 -13.00
C SER A 25 -4.56 -15.86 -13.83
N PHE A 26 -5.82 -15.45 -13.88
CA PHE A 26 -6.29 -14.31 -14.66
C PHE A 26 -6.52 -13.10 -13.76
N PHE A 27 -6.17 -11.91 -14.23
CA PHE A 27 -6.48 -10.66 -13.56
C PHE A 27 -7.58 -9.91 -14.31
N ASP A 28 -8.73 -9.74 -13.65
CA ASP A 28 -9.88 -8.97 -14.14
C ASP A 28 -10.23 -7.83 -13.16
N GLY A 29 -9.22 -7.08 -12.72
CA GLY A 29 -9.43 -5.88 -11.93
C GLY A 29 -9.76 -4.69 -12.82
N ASP A 30 -10.77 -3.89 -12.44
CA ASP A 30 -11.13 -2.65 -13.15
C ASP A 30 -10.10 -1.53 -12.98
N LYS A 31 -9.26 -1.62 -11.96
CA LYS A 31 -8.12 -0.73 -11.71
C LYS A 31 -6.84 -1.57 -11.66
N ILE A 32 -5.73 -1.00 -12.15
CA ILE A 32 -4.42 -1.62 -11.94
C ILE A 32 -4.13 -1.68 -10.43
N ILE A 33 -3.35 -2.67 -10.00
CA ILE A 33 -3.04 -2.87 -8.57
C ILE A 33 -2.49 -1.59 -7.94
N PHE A 34 -1.71 -0.82 -8.70
CA PHE A 34 -1.13 0.44 -8.22
C PHE A 34 -2.19 1.47 -7.83
N ASP A 35 -3.18 1.70 -8.69
CA ASP A 35 -4.29 2.63 -8.43
C ASP A 35 -5.10 2.18 -7.21
N LYS A 36 -5.36 0.87 -7.10
CA LYS A 36 -6.11 0.32 -5.96
C LYS A 36 -5.36 0.49 -4.64
N VAL A 37 -4.03 0.33 -4.64
CA VAL A 37 -3.19 0.60 -3.46
C VAL A 37 -3.19 2.09 -3.14
N GLY A 38 -3.08 2.96 -4.14
CA GLY A 38 -3.17 4.41 -3.97
C GLY A 38 -4.48 4.86 -3.32
N ASP A 39 -5.61 4.34 -3.82
CA ASP A 39 -6.94 4.60 -3.27
C ASP A 39 -7.04 4.20 -1.79
N LEU A 40 -6.53 3.02 -1.42
CA LEU A 40 -6.56 2.52 -0.04
C LEU A 40 -5.73 3.41 0.90
N ILE A 41 -4.55 3.85 0.45
CA ILE A 41 -3.70 4.77 1.21
C ILE A 41 -4.44 6.10 1.41
N GLN A 42 -4.98 6.68 0.34
CA GLN A 42 -5.73 7.94 0.44
C GLN A 42 -6.93 7.81 1.40
N GLN A 43 -7.68 6.72 1.30
CA GLN A 43 -8.80 6.44 2.20
C GLN A 43 -8.36 6.34 3.66
N SER A 44 -7.20 5.72 3.95
CA SER A 44 -6.68 5.62 5.32
C SER A 44 -6.38 6.98 5.95
N PHE A 45 -5.87 7.94 5.16
CA PHE A 45 -5.63 9.30 5.64
C PHE A 45 -6.90 10.14 5.78
N GLN A 46 -7.94 9.83 5.01
CA GLN A 46 -9.24 10.50 5.13
C GLN A 46 -10.10 9.93 6.27
N ALA A 47 -9.96 8.63 6.57
CA ALA A 47 -10.70 7.94 7.63
C ALA A 47 -10.08 8.15 9.02
N ALA A 48 -8.79 8.46 9.10
CA ALA A 48 -8.20 9.02 10.30
C ALA A 48 -8.76 10.43 10.45
N GLU A 49 -9.70 10.63 11.39
CA GLU A 49 -9.97 11.98 11.88
C GLU A 49 -8.61 12.62 12.19
N ALA A 50 -8.39 13.84 11.68
CA ALA A 50 -7.22 14.60 12.08
C ALA A 50 -7.29 14.72 13.59
N ASP A 51 -6.49 13.93 14.31
CA ASP A 51 -6.29 14.08 15.74
C ASP A 51 -6.07 15.57 15.94
N LYS A 52 -7.00 16.21 16.65
CA LYS A 52 -6.91 17.64 16.93
C LYS A 52 -5.57 17.82 17.61
N ILE A 53 -4.59 18.33 16.88
CA ILE A 53 -3.27 18.67 17.42
C ILE A 53 -3.58 19.50 18.66
N PRO A 54 -3.30 19.00 19.87
CA PRO A 54 -3.49 19.81 21.06
C PRO A 54 -2.57 21.00 20.81
N ASN A 55 -3.12 22.21 20.84
CA ASN A 55 -2.32 23.42 20.81
C ASN A 55 -1.63 23.53 22.18
N GLU A 56 -0.74 22.58 22.48
CA GLU A 56 0.20 22.69 23.58
C GLU A 56 1.16 23.80 23.18
N LYS A 57 0.91 24.97 23.77
CA LYS A 57 1.84 26.09 23.73
C LYS A 57 3.19 25.54 24.17
N SER A 58 4.11 25.43 23.21
CA SER A 58 5.52 25.19 23.48
C SER A 58 6.04 26.40 24.25
N GLU A 59 5.98 26.32 25.57
CA GLU A 59 6.74 27.20 26.45
C GLU A 59 8.21 26.81 26.29
N ASN A 60 8.86 27.39 25.28
CA ASN A 60 10.31 27.36 25.14
C ASN A 60 10.95 28.09 26.33
N HIS A 61 11.18 27.37 27.43
CA HIS A 61 12.15 27.78 28.45
C HIS A 61 13.56 27.46 27.94
N VAL A 62 14.04 28.26 26.98
CA VAL A 62 15.48 28.33 26.69
C VAL A 62 16.11 29.15 27.80
N ALA A 63 16.79 28.48 28.74
CA ALA A 63 17.68 29.14 29.68
C ALA A 63 18.84 29.73 28.88
N ILE A 64 18.90 31.06 28.80
CA ILE A 64 20.07 31.79 28.31
C ILE A 64 20.94 32.02 29.55
N GLU A 65 22.01 31.25 29.70
CA GLU A 65 23.07 31.58 30.65
C GLU A 65 23.91 32.71 30.04
N THR A 66 23.88 33.89 30.68
CA THR A 66 24.77 35.02 30.38
C THR A 66 26.02 34.94 31.24
N ASP A 67 27.19 34.95 30.60
CA ASP A 67 28.46 35.45 31.13
C ASP A 67 28.96 36.60 30.24
#